data_AF-A0A516NJX6-F1
#
_entry.id   AF-A0A516NJX6-F1
#
_cell.length_a   1.000
_cell.length_b   1.000
_cell.length_c   1.000
_cell.angle_alpha   90.00
_cell.angle_beta   90.00
_cell.angle_gamma   90.00
#
_symmetry.space_group_name_H-M   'P 1'
#
loop_
_entity.id
_entity.type
_entity.pdbx_description
1 polymer ?
#
loop_
_entity_poly.entity_id
_entity_poly.type
_entity_poly.pdbx_seq_one_letter_code
_entity_poly.pdbx_strand_id
1 'polypeptide(L)'
;METPSAAGARRHGGRAAAVLAEVALLLTACSDSTETTVPGNSAPERSLVISSPGVLAVSDAAADQLCDMMRGDIPGWRDQGPDLGKVAFNGTVHNWALRNSGVNAAVVDNRGVVDQITTARCPDVRADALRVLQIESLAEGLAGF
;
A
#
# COMPACT_ATOMS: atom_id res chain seq x y z
N MET A 1 -56.21 31.78 -6.28
CA MET A 1 -55.08 32.25 -5.46
C MET A 1 -53.90 31.33 -5.80
N GLU A 2 -53.34 31.54 -6.99
CA GLU A 2 -52.07 32.24 -7.27
C GLU A 2 -50.97 31.21 -7.56
N THR A 3 -50.76 30.97 -8.85
CA THR A 3 -49.42 30.70 -9.38
C THR A 3 -49.04 31.93 -10.20
N PRO A 4 -47.78 32.39 -10.09
CA PRO A 4 -47.05 32.66 -11.31
C PRO A 4 -45.62 32.12 -11.36
N SER A 5 -45.29 31.76 -12.60
CA SER A 5 -44.00 31.52 -13.24
C SER A 5 -42.96 32.64 -13.09
N ALA A 6 -41.67 32.28 -13.26
CA ALA A 6 -40.57 32.96 -13.99
C ALA A 6 -39.23 32.83 -13.23
N ALA A 7 -38.25 32.05 -13.72
CA ALA A 7 -37.28 32.40 -14.77
C ALA A 7 -36.30 33.53 -14.37
N GLY A 8 -35.02 33.18 -14.21
CA GLY A 8 -33.94 34.13 -13.93
C GLY A 8 -32.56 33.51 -14.11
N ALA A 9 -32.14 33.31 -15.36
CA ALA A 9 -30.74 33.06 -15.70
C ALA A 9 -29.98 34.38 -15.76
N ARG A 10 -28.81 34.50 -15.12
CA ARG A 10 -27.71 35.37 -15.59
C ARG A 10 -26.34 34.79 -15.24
N ARG A 11 -25.56 34.56 -16.30
CA ARG A 11 -24.12 34.24 -16.32
C ARG A 11 -23.32 35.53 -16.17
N HIS A 12 -22.29 35.57 -15.32
CA HIS A 12 -21.13 36.48 -15.39
C HIS A 12 -19.92 35.59 -14.98
N GLY A 13 -18.79 35.47 -15.66
CA GLY A 13 -18.10 36.37 -16.59
C GLY A 13 -16.85 36.94 -15.90
N GLY A 14 -15.65 36.45 -16.24
CA GLY A 14 -14.34 37.02 -15.85
C GLY A 14 -13.36 35.93 -15.36
N ARG A 15 -12.39 35.43 -16.16
CA ARG A 15 -11.10 36.00 -16.61
C ARG A 15 -10.12 36.41 -15.49
N ALA A 16 -9.14 35.53 -15.29
CA ALA A 16 -7.69 35.73 -15.09
C ALA A 16 -7.15 36.47 -13.85
N ALA A 17 -6.21 35.81 -13.15
CA ALA A 17 -4.85 36.33 -12.91
C ALA A 17 -3.97 35.25 -12.25
N ALA A 18 -2.79 35.04 -12.82
CA ALA A 18 -1.71 34.26 -12.25
C ALA A 18 -1.00 35.04 -11.13
N VAL A 19 -0.54 34.35 -10.09
CA VAL A 19 0.44 34.88 -9.14
C VAL A 19 1.54 33.84 -8.98
N LEU A 20 2.72 34.17 -9.52
CA LEU A 20 3.99 33.50 -9.29
C LEU A 20 4.49 33.91 -7.90
N ALA A 21 4.90 32.93 -7.09
CA ALA A 21 5.61 33.17 -5.85
C ALA A 21 6.87 32.29 -5.83
N GLU A 22 8.00 32.94 -6.12
CA GLU A 22 9.34 32.38 -6.07
C GLU A 22 9.80 32.38 -4.60
N VAL A 23 10.10 31.22 -4.02
CA VAL A 23 10.78 31.14 -2.72
C VAL A 23 12.12 30.42 -2.94
N ALA A 24 13.19 31.19 -2.96
CA ALA A 24 14.56 30.71 -3.00
C ALA A 24 14.99 30.27 -1.58
N LEU A 25 15.24 28.97 -1.39
CA LEU A 25 15.99 28.46 -0.24
C LEU A 25 17.44 28.20 -0.67
N LEU A 26 18.37 28.92 -0.06
CA LEU A 26 19.82 28.71 -0.19
C LEU A 26 20.22 27.45 0.59
N LEU A 27 20.75 26.44 -0.11
CA LEU A 27 21.43 25.29 0.50
C LEU A 27 22.93 25.39 0.22
N THR A 28 23.71 25.62 1.27
CA THR A 28 25.17 25.56 1.25
C THR A 28 25.61 24.36 2.08
N ALA A 29 26.03 23.27 1.42
CA ALA A 29 26.99 22.30 1.95
C ALA A 29 27.48 21.39 0.81
N CYS A 30 28.75 21.57 0.44
CA CYS A 30 29.43 20.81 -0.60
C CYS A 30 29.81 19.40 -0.12
N SER A 31 29.63 18.41 -0.98
CA SER A 31 30.61 17.34 -1.13
C SER A 31 30.72 17.01 -2.60
N ASP A 32 31.96 17.17 -3.07
CA ASP A 32 32.44 17.05 -4.43
C ASP A 32 32.56 15.58 -4.80
N SER A 33 31.84 15.17 -5.85
CA SER A 33 32.22 14.08 -6.75
C SER A 33 31.47 14.29 -8.06
N THR A 34 32.26 14.58 -9.09
CA THR A 34 31.84 14.95 -10.44
C THR A 34 31.38 13.70 -11.20
N GLU A 35 30.10 13.61 -11.62
CA GLU A 35 29.72 13.10 -12.95
C GLU A 35 28.22 13.33 -13.29
N THR A 36 28.02 13.99 -14.43
CA THR A 36 26.89 13.96 -15.39
C THR A 36 25.42 13.97 -14.93
N THR A 37 24.77 15.08 -15.28
CA THR A 37 23.32 15.34 -15.36
C THR A 37 22.51 14.29 -16.13
N VAL A 38 21.51 13.70 -15.48
CA VAL A 38 20.16 13.44 -16.01
C VAL A 38 19.15 13.70 -14.87
N PRO A 39 18.11 14.55 -15.04
CA PRO A 39 17.04 14.65 -14.04
C PRO A 39 16.09 13.46 -14.22
N GLY A 40 16.42 12.34 -13.58
CA GLY A 40 15.51 11.23 -13.35
C GLY A 40 15.24 11.13 -11.85
N ASN A 41 14.20 11.82 -11.37
CA ASN A 41 13.73 11.65 -9.99
C ASN A 41 13.01 10.29 -9.87
N SER A 42 13.80 9.23 -9.73
CA SER A 42 13.35 7.95 -9.22
C SER A 42 14.28 7.62 -8.06
N ALA A 43 13.80 7.83 -6.83
CA ALA A 43 14.44 7.26 -5.66
C ALA A 43 14.61 5.75 -5.91
N PRO A 44 15.75 5.14 -5.55
CA PRO A 44 15.87 3.70 -5.65
C PRO A 44 14.81 3.09 -4.74
N GLU A 45 13.85 2.38 -5.32
CA GLU A 45 12.96 1.51 -4.56
C GLU A 45 13.87 0.49 -3.86
N ARG A 46 14.07 0.67 -2.54
CA ARG A 46 14.64 -0.41 -1.75
C ARG A 46 13.68 -1.59 -1.90
N SER A 47 14.26 -2.73 -2.17
CA SER A 47 13.54 -3.99 -2.16
C SER A 47 14.02 -4.71 -0.92
N LEU A 48 13.09 -5.14 -0.08
CA LEU A 48 13.38 -6.12 0.96
C LEU A 48 13.88 -7.39 0.28
N VAL A 49 15.19 -7.63 0.37
CA VAL A 49 15.79 -8.90 -0.02
C VAL A 49 15.46 -9.92 1.06
N ILE A 50 14.27 -10.50 0.97
CA ILE A 50 13.92 -11.68 1.73
C ILE A 50 14.82 -12.79 1.20
N SER A 51 15.81 -13.18 2.02
CA SER A 51 16.85 -14.14 1.63
C SER A 51 16.26 -15.54 1.50
N SER A 52 15.61 -15.80 0.38
CA SER A 52 15.23 -17.12 -0.08
C SER A 52 15.61 -17.21 -1.56
N PRO A 53 16.50 -18.15 -1.96
CA PRO A 53 16.94 -18.26 -3.35
C PRO A 53 15.73 -18.54 -4.26
N GLY A 54 15.49 -17.70 -5.27
CA GLY A 54 14.44 -17.91 -6.29
C GLY A 54 13.17 -17.07 -6.15
N VAL A 55 13.01 -16.30 -5.08
CA VAL A 55 11.81 -15.47 -4.85
C VAL A 55 11.89 -14.18 -5.68
N LEU A 56 10.89 -13.93 -6.52
CA LEU A 56 10.68 -12.61 -7.12
C LEU A 56 10.60 -11.59 -5.98
N ALA A 57 11.53 -10.64 -5.96
CA ALA A 57 11.64 -9.68 -4.87
C ALA A 57 10.32 -8.93 -4.65
N VAL A 58 9.80 -8.96 -3.43
CA VAL A 58 8.67 -8.13 -3.02
C VAL A 58 9.22 -6.73 -2.78
N SER A 59 8.70 -5.72 -3.50
CA SER A 59 9.13 -4.33 -3.31
C SER A 59 8.70 -3.79 -1.95
N ASP A 60 9.40 -2.76 -1.45
CA ASP A 60 9.01 -2.10 -0.19
C ASP A 60 7.58 -1.56 -0.25
N ALA A 61 7.18 -1.01 -1.41
CA ALA A 61 5.82 -0.52 -1.64
C ALA A 61 4.77 -1.64 -1.55
N ALA A 62 5.06 -2.82 -2.11
CA ALA A 62 4.18 -3.98 -1.98
C ALA A 62 4.10 -4.47 -0.53
N ALA A 63 5.23 -4.49 0.19
CA ALA A 63 5.25 -4.85 1.61
C ALA A 63 4.42 -3.89 2.48
N ASP A 64 4.52 -2.58 2.24
CA ASP A 64 3.74 -1.55 2.91
C ASP A 64 2.24 -1.70 2.64
N GLN A 65 1.89 -1.93 1.37
CA GLN A 65 0.51 -2.12 0.98
C GLN A 65 -0.13 -3.33 1.69
N LEU A 66 0.60 -4.44 1.85
CA LEU A 66 0.10 -5.61 2.59
C LEU A 66 -0.24 -5.24 4.03
N CYS A 67 0.70 -4.58 4.72
CA CYS A 67 0.52 -4.14 6.10
C CYS A 67 -0.69 -3.22 6.26
N ASP A 68 -0.89 -2.28 5.33
CA ASP A 68 -2.00 -1.34 5.38
C ASP A 68 -3.35 -2.02 5.12
N MET A 69 -3.42 -2.93 4.14
CA MET A 69 -4.62 -3.72 3.86
C MET A 69 -5.01 -4.56 5.07
N MET A 70 -4.07 -5.31 5.64
CA MET A 70 -4.32 -6.12 6.84
C MET A 70 -4.78 -5.26 8.01
N ARG A 71 -4.12 -4.12 8.27
CA ARG A 71 -4.50 -3.21 9.36
C ARG A 71 -5.95 -2.72 9.21
N GLY A 72 -6.36 -2.39 7.99
CA GLY A 72 -7.74 -1.97 7.69
C GLY A 72 -8.77 -3.08 7.88
N ASP A 73 -8.41 -4.32 7.56
CA ASP A 73 -9.35 -5.45 7.55
C ASP A 73 -9.47 -6.17 8.91
N ILE A 74 -8.45 -6.11 9.78
CA ILE A 74 -8.42 -6.77 11.10
C ILE A 74 -9.65 -6.48 11.98
N PRO A 75 -10.19 -5.24 12.08
CA PRO A 75 -11.43 -4.99 12.82
C PRO A 75 -12.59 -5.84 12.30
N GLY A 76 -12.75 -5.95 10.99
CA GLY A 76 -13.79 -6.78 10.37
C GLY A 76 -13.59 -8.27 10.64
N TRP A 77 -12.35 -8.77 10.60
CA TRP A 77 -12.06 -10.16 10.97
C TRP A 77 -12.42 -10.44 12.43
N ARG A 78 -12.16 -9.48 13.33
CA ARG A 78 -12.51 -9.59 14.75
C ARG A 78 -14.02 -9.65 14.95
N ASP A 79 -14.77 -8.81 14.24
CA ASP A 79 -16.24 -8.77 14.34
C ASP A 79 -16.90 -10.04 13.78
N GLN A 80 -16.32 -10.63 12.74
CA GLN A 80 -16.84 -11.85 12.09
C GLN A 80 -16.42 -13.15 12.79
N GLY A 81 -15.42 -13.10 13.65
CA GLY A 81 -14.85 -14.28 14.33
C GLY A 81 -13.79 -15.01 13.49
N PRO A 82 -13.06 -15.96 14.11
CA PRO A 82 -11.82 -16.49 13.55
C PRO A 82 -12.01 -17.29 12.24
N ASP A 83 -13.10 -18.06 12.11
CA ASP A 83 -13.30 -18.90 10.92
C ASP A 83 -13.57 -18.07 9.66
N LEU A 84 -14.49 -17.11 9.74
CA LEU A 84 -14.74 -16.17 8.64
C LEU A 84 -13.58 -15.19 8.45
N GLY A 85 -12.91 -14.80 9.55
CA GLY A 85 -11.71 -13.98 9.52
C GLY A 85 -10.59 -14.62 8.70
N LYS A 86 -10.37 -15.95 8.81
CA LYS A 86 -9.34 -16.65 8.01
C LYS A 86 -9.66 -16.60 6.52
N VAL A 87 -10.93 -16.79 6.16
CA VAL A 87 -11.38 -16.69 4.76
C VAL A 87 -11.18 -15.26 4.24
N ALA A 88 -11.57 -14.26 5.02
CA ALA A 88 -11.38 -12.86 4.67
C ALA A 88 -9.89 -12.50 4.53
N PHE A 89 -9.04 -12.94 5.47
CA PHE A 89 -7.59 -12.78 5.41
C PHE A 89 -6.99 -13.40 4.14
N ASN A 90 -7.40 -14.62 3.78
CA ASN A 90 -6.97 -15.26 2.53
C ASN A 90 -7.32 -14.38 1.32
N GLY A 91 -8.54 -13.84 1.28
CA GLY A 91 -8.98 -12.88 0.26
C GLY A 91 -8.15 -11.60 0.24
N THR A 92 -7.79 -11.04 1.39
CA THR A 92 -6.91 -9.86 1.50
C THR A 92 -5.54 -10.13 0.87
N VAL A 93 -4.93 -11.29 1.15
CA VAL A 93 -3.62 -11.64 0.57
C VAL A 93 -3.71 -11.92 -0.93
N HIS A 94 -4.77 -12.59 -1.39
CA HIS A 94 -5.04 -12.75 -2.84
C HIS A 94 -5.19 -11.41 -3.55
N ASN A 95 -5.97 -10.50 -2.99
CA ASN A 95 -6.16 -9.15 -3.52
C ASN A 95 -4.84 -8.36 -3.54
N TRP A 96 -4.04 -8.47 -2.48
CA TRP A 96 -2.71 -7.84 -2.42
C TRP A 96 -1.80 -8.38 -3.53
N ALA A 97 -1.72 -9.69 -3.67
CA ALA A 97 -0.83 -10.33 -4.62
C ALA A 97 -1.26 -10.11 -6.09
N LEU A 98 -2.58 -10.00 -6.35
CA LEU A 98 -3.11 -9.57 -7.66
C LEU A 98 -2.74 -8.13 -8.03
N ARG A 99 -2.65 -7.23 -7.04
CA ARG A 99 -2.28 -5.82 -7.26
C ARG A 99 -0.79 -5.60 -7.47
N ASN A 100 0.03 -6.54 -7.02
CA ASN A 100 1.48 -6.44 -7.06
C ASN A 100 2.03 -7.52 -7.97
N SER A 101 2.11 -7.23 -9.27
CA SER A 101 2.56 -8.16 -10.31
C SER A 101 3.85 -8.90 -9.91
N GLY A 102 3.87 -10.22 -10.07
CA GLY A 102 5.01 -11.08 -9.71
C GLY A 102 4.99 -11.60 -8.27
N VAL A 103 4.26 -10.96 -7.35
CA VAL A 103 4.14 -11.40 -5.96
C VAL A 103 3.32 -12.69 -5.81
N ASN A 104 2.32 -12.91 -6.69
CA ASN A 104 1.58 -14.19 -6.72
C ASN A 104 2.53 -15.40 -6.77
N ALA A 105 3.55 -15.35 -7.64
CA ALA A 105 4.52 -16.43 -7.74
C ALA A 105 5.40 -16.55 -6.48
N ALA A 106 5.73 -15.46 -5.80
CA ALA A 106 6.43 -15.50 -4.52
C ALA A 106 5.61 -16.16 -3.41
N VAL A 107 4.29 -15.92 -3.36
CA VAL A 107 3.38 -16.54 -2.37
C VAL A 107 3.15 -18.03 -2.69
N VAL A 108 3.00 -18.38 -3.98
CA VAL A 108 2.92 -19.78 -4.45
C VAL A 108 4.17 -20.56 -4.06
N ASP A 109 5.34 -20.00 -4.35
CA ASP A 109 6.63 -20.63 -4.07
C ASP A 109 6.89 -20.77 -2.57
N ASN A 110 6.53 -19.73 -1.79
CA ASN A 110 6.70 -19.73 -0.35
C ASN A 110 5.60 -18.95 0.37
N ARG A 111 4.57 -19.67 0.85
CA ARG A 111 3.50 -19.07 1.69
C ARG A 111 4.01 -18.36 2.95
N GLY A 112 5.19 -18.72 3.44
CA GLY A 112 5.84 -18.06 4.57
C GLY A 112 6.35 -16.65 4.25
N VAL A 113 6.32 -16.21 2.99
CA VAL A 113 6.70 -14.85 2.60
C VAL A 113 5.82 -13.80 3.28
N VAL A 114 4.52 -14.10 3.48
CA VAL A 114 3.57 -13.20 4.16
C VAL A 114 3.95 -12.99 5.63
N ASP A 115 4.32 -14.06 6.34
CA ASP A 115 4.85 -13.97 7.70
C ASP A 115 6.16 -13.18 7.76
N GLN A 116 7.07 -13.39 6.80
CA GLN A 116 8.37 -12.72 6.77
C GLN A 116 8.21 -11.21 6.51
N ILE A 117 7.42 -10.82 5.51
CA ILE A 117 7.11 -9.42 5.20
C ILE A 117 6.54 -8.73 6.44
N THR A 118 5.49 -9.31 7.01
CA THR A 118 4.76 -8.68 8.12
C THR A 118 5.58 -8.67 9.41
N THR A 119 6.41 -9.68 9.66
CA THR A 119 7.37 -9.67 10.78
C THR A 119 8.39 -8.54 10.63
N ALA A 120 8.92 -8.33 9.43
CA ALA A 120 9.93 -7.31 9.16
C ALA A 120 9.35 -5.89 9.13
N ARG A 121 8.12 -5.73 8.61
CA ARG A 121 7.58 -4.41 8.26
C ARG A 121 6.52 -3.89 9.23
N CYS A 122 5.66 -4.77 9.74
CA CYS A 122 4.53 -4.41 10.61
C CYS A 122 4.24 -5.51 11.65
N PRO A 123 5.17 -5.74 12.60
CA PRO A 123 5.05 -6.85 13.56
C PRO A 123 3.83 -6.73 14.48
N ASP A 124 3.35 -5.51 14.73
CA ASP A 124 2.11 -5.22 15.46
C ASP A 124 0.87 -5.72 14.69
N VAL A 125 0.77 -5.41 13.40
CA VAL A 125 -0.32 -5.86 12.52
C VAL A 125 -0.31 -7.39 12.40
N ARG A 126 0.87 -7.99 12.29
CA ARG A 126 1.01 -9.45 12.31
C ARG A 126 0.48 -10.05 13.61
N ALA A 127 0.91 -9.53 14.77
CA ALA A 127 0.49 -10.05 16.07
C ALA A 127 -1.02 -9.94 16.27
N ASP A 128 -1.62 -8.83 15.84
CA ASP A 128 -3.06 -8.62 15.89
C ASP A 128 -3.82 -9.59 15.00
N ALA A 129 -3.35 -9.81 13.77
CA ALA A 129 -3.92 -10.79 12.86
C ALA A 129 -3.86 -12.21 13.44
N LEU A 130 -2.69 -12.68 13.90
CA LEU A 130 -2.55 -14.03 14.49
C LEU A 130 -3.51 -14.25 15.66
N ARG A 131 -3.63 -13.25 16.54
CA ARG A 131 -4.52 -13.31 17.71
C ARG A 131 -5.99 -13.32 17.31
N VAL A 132 -6.41 -12.48 16.36
CA VAL A 132 -7.80 -12.39 15.91
C VAL A 132 -8.21 -13.65 15.14
N LEU A 133 -7.31 -14.15 14.29
CA LEU A 133 -7.55 -15.32 13.45
C LEU A 133 -7.35 -16.64 14.20
N GLN A 134 -6.71 -16.61 15.37
CA GLN A 134 -6.37 -17.81 16.16
C GLN A 134 -5.56 -18.82 15.33
N ILE A 135 -4.46 -18.35 14.75
CA ILE A 135 -3.48 -19.15 13.97
C ILE A 135 -2.07 -18.88 14.48
N GLU A 136 -1.15 -19.83 14.29
CA GLU A 136 0.23 -19.72 14.79
C GLU A 136 1.14 -18.99 13.79
N SER A 137 0.81 -19.07 12.51
CA SER A 137 1.45 -18.35 11.41
C SER A 137 0.41 -17.81 10.43
N LEU A 138 0.70 -16.69 9.77
CA LEU A 138 -0.17 -16.16 8.72
C LEU A 138 -0.27 -17.15 7.54
N ALA A 139 0.79 -17.92 7.30
CA ALA A 139 0.82 -18.97 6.29
C ALA A 139 -0.27 -20.05 6.46
N GLU A 140 -0.72 -20.34 7.69
CA GLU A 140 -1.84 -21.28 7.95
C GLU A 140 -3.18 -20.75 7.45
N GLY A 141 -3.34 -19.43 7.38
CA GLY A 141 -4.55 -18.79 6.87
C GLY A 141 -4.60 -18.70 5.34
N LEU A 142 -3.60 -19.23 4.62
CA LEU A 142 -3.50 -19.12 3.17
C LEU A 142 -3.91 -20.43 2.47
N ALA A 143 -4.77 -20.30 1.46
CA ALA A 143 -5.18 -21.38 0.57
C ALA A 143 -5.32 -20.87 -0.88
N GLY A 144 -5.14 -21.79 -1.85
CA GLY A 144 -5.50 -21.58 -3.26
C GLY A 144 -4.65 -20.58 -4.05
N PHE A 145 -3.35 -20.47 -3.76
CA PHE A 145 -2.38 -19.72 -4.56
C PHE A 145 -1.80 -20.59 -5.67
#